data_AF-A0A7C3I818-F1
#
_entry.id   AF-A0A7C3I818-F1
#
_cell.length_a   1.000
_cell.length_b   1.000
_cell.length_c   1.000
_cell.angle_alpha   90.00
_cell.angle_beta   90.00
_cell.angle_gamma   90.00
#
_symmetry.space_group_name_H-M   'P 1'
#
loop_
_entity.id
_entity.type
_entity.pdbx_description
1 polymer ?
#
loop_
_entity_poly.entity_id
_entity_poly.type
_entity_poly.pdbx_seq_one_letter_code
_entity_poly.pdbx_strand_id
1 'polypeptide(L)'
;MRISGIALAALVVIHLIYLHFFIGVEQINFSVVASRWASPGWKIFDLVMLLLALSHGGNGARIVLEDYIRRRVWRIAAFAVLGIIWAALLIVGTHVVLTFDPSSLQEAGIVS
;
A
#
# COMPACT_ATOMS: atom_id res chain seq x y z
N MET A 1 1.38 14.52 -7.43
CA MET A 1 1.06 15.39 -6.28
C MET A 1 -0.41 15.78 -6.25
N ARG A 2 -0.95 16.56 -7.21
CA ARG A 2 -2.35 17.00 -7.14
C ARG A 2 -3.36 15.89 -7.47
N ILE A 3 -3.29 15.34 -8.69
CA ILE A 3 -4.21 14.29 -9.16
C ILE A 3 -4.08 13.03 -8.30
N SER A 4 -2.84 12.59 -8.04
CA SER A 4 -2.59 11.42 -7.20
C SER A 4 -3.08 11.62 -5.76
N GLY A 5 -3.04 12.84 -5.21
CA GLY A 5 -3.53 13.12 -3.87
C GLY A 5 -5.06 13.05 -3.77
N ILE A 6 -5.78 13.60 -4.76
CA ILE A 6 -7.25 13.55 -4.79
C ILE A 6 -7.74 12.12 -4.96
N ALA A 7 -7.15 11.38 -5.91
CA ALA A 7 -7.47 9.97 -6.10
C ALA A 7 -7.18 9.14 -4.84
N LEU A 8 -6.02 9.37 -4.20
CA LEU A 8 -5.63 8.68 -2.98
C LEU A 8 -6.57 9.00 -1.81
N ALA A 9 -7.02 10.24 -1.66
CA ALA A 9 -7.95 10.62 -0.60
C ALA A 9 -9.26 9.81 -0.70
N ALA A 10 -9.84 9.69 -1.90
CA ALA A 10 -11.03 8.88 -2.11
C ALA A 10 -10.77 7.40 -1.82
N LEU A 11 -9.68 6.84 -2.35
CA LEU A 11 -9.30 5.44 -2.14
C LEU A 11 -9.10 5.11 -0.65
N VAL A 12 -8.27 5.88 0.05
CA VAL A 12 -7.96 5.65 1.46
C VAL A 12 -9.19 5.80 2.33
N VAL A 13 -10.06 6.78 2.08
CA VAL A 13 -11.31 6.93 2.83
C VAL A 13 -12.22 5.71 2.65
N ILE A 14 -12.41 5.23 1.42
CA ILE A 14 -13.18 4.02 1.16
C ILE A 14 -12.59 2.81 1.90
N HIS A 15 -11.26 2.66 1.86
CA HIS A 15 -10.55 1.58 2.54
C HIS A 15 -10.74 1.64 4.06
N LEU A 16 -10.54 2.81 4.66
CA LEU A 16 -10.71 3.00 6.11
C LEU A 16 -12.15 2.75 6.53
N ILE A 17 -13.13 3.28 5.79
CA ILE A 17 -14.55 3.06 6.08
C ILE A 17 -14.88 1.57 6.03
N TYR A 18 -14.43 0.87 4.99
CA TYR A 18 -14.69 -0.55 4.84
C TYR A 18 -14.11 -1.39 5.99
N LEU A 19 -12.84 -1.15 6.33
CA LEU A 19 -12.18 -1.91 7.38
C LEU A 19 -12.68 -1.57 8.79
N HIS A 20 -13.00 -0.30 9.07
CA HIS A 20 -13.41 0.12 10.42
C HIS A 20 -14.89 -0.09 10.71
N PHE A 21 -15.77 0.18 9.75
CA PHE A 21 -17.22 0.17 10.00
C PHE A 21 -17.95 -1.05 9.44
N PHE A 22 -17.46 -1.64 8.35
CA PHE A 22 -18.11 -2.82 7.75
C PHE A 22 -17.54 -4.14 8.24
N ILE A 23 -16.21 -4.22 8.44
CA ILE A 23 -15.55 -5.42 8.98
C ILE A 23 -15.36 -5.30 10.50
N GLY A 24 -14.89 -4.15 10.99
CA GLY A 24 -14.45 -3.99 12.38
C GLY A 24 -12.98 -4.38 12.52
N VAL A 25 -12.17 -3.50 13.10
CA VAL A 25 -10.71 -3.68 13.17
C VAL A 25 -10.31 -4.94 13.96
N GLU A 26 -11.13 -5.32 14.93
CA GLU A 26 -10.99 -6.52 15.75
C GLU A 26 -11.18 -7.84 14.98
N GLN A 27 -11.82 -7.79 13.82
CA GLN A 27 -12.09 -8.98 13.00
C GLN A 27 -11.05 -9.17 11.89
N ILE A 28 -10.16 -8.20 11.68
CA ILE A 28 -9.17 -8.26 10.60
C ILE A 28 -8.13 -9.34 10.92
N ASN A 29 -8.23 -10.45 10.20
CA ASN A 29 -7.30 -11.58 10.28
C ASN A 29 -7.02 -12.11 8.86
N PHE A 30 -6.25 -13.20 8.78
CA PHE A 30 -5.87 -13.79 7.49
C PHE A 30 -7.08 -14.25 6.64
N SER A 31 -8.12 -14.84 7.24
CA SER A 31 -9.28 -15.32 6.48
C SER A 31 -10.11 -14.18 5.90
N VAL A 32 -10.21 -13.05 6.60
CA VAL A 32 -10.84 -11.83 6.07
C VAL A 32 -10.05 -11.27 4.88
N VAL A 33 -8.72 -11.24 4.97
CA VAL A 33 -7.89 -10.81 3.83
C VAL A 33 -8.06 -11.75 2.65
N ALA A 34 -8.00 -13.06 2.88
CA ALA A 34 -8.15 -14.07 1.84
C ALA A 34 -9.51 -14.00 1.13
N SER A 35 -10.60 -13.89 1.89
CA SER A 35 -11.95 -13.76 1.33
C SER A 35 -12.15 -12.45 0.57
N ARG A 36 -11.62 -11.32 1.08
CA ARG A 36 -11.67 -10.03 0.36
C ARG A 36 -10.88 -10.09 -0.94
N TRP A 37 -9.68 -10.67 -0.91
CA TRP A 37 -8.81 -10.83 -2.07
C TRP A 37 -9.23 -11.96 -3.02
N ALA A 38 -10.25 -12.75 -2.70
CA ALA A 38 -10.92 -13.62 -3.66
C ALA A 38 -11.63 -12.81 -4.77
N SER A 39 -12.04 -11.58 -4.48
CA SER A 39 -12.57 -10.66 -5.50
C SER A 39 -11.43 -9.90 -6.20
N PRO A 40 -11.33 -9.98 -7.55
CA PRO A 40 -10.36 -9.21 -8.31
C PRO A 40 -10.50 -7.69 -8.12
N GLY A 41 -11.71 -7.20 -7.86
CA GLY A 41 -11.97 -5.78 -7.64
C GLY A 41 -11.25 -5.23 -6.42
N TRP A 42 -11.27 -5.97 -5.30
CA TRP A 42 -10.57 -5.56 -4.08
C TRP A 42 -9.05 -5.65 -4.22
N LYS A 43 -8.54 -6.67 -4.92
CA LYS A 43 -7.11 -6.79 -5.23
C LYS A 43 -6.61 -5.61 -6.08
N ILE A 44 -7.34 -5.25 -7.14
CA ILE A 44 -7.00 -4.11 -8.00
C ILE A 44 -7.08 -2.80 -7.21
N PHE A 45 -8.11 -2.63 -6.39
CA PHE A 45 -8.29 -1.46 -5.55
C PHE A 45 -7.09 -1.25 -4.60
N ASP A 46 -6.66 -2.29 -3.89
CA ASP A 46 -5.51 -2.21 -2.98
C ASP A 46 -4.19 -2.02 -3.75
N LEU A 47 -4.03 -2.64 -4.93
CA LEU A 47 -2.84 -2.44 -5.78
C LEU A 47 -2.73 -0.99 -6.27
N VAL A 48 -3.82 -0.42 -6.79
CA VAL A 48 -3.85 0.97 -7.23
C VAL A 48 -3.55 1.90 -6.05
N MET A 49 -4.12 1.62 -4.88
CA MET A 49 -3.83 2.37 -3.66
C MET A 49 -2.36 2.28 -3.27
N LEU A 50 -1.74 1.10 -3.29
CA LEU A 50 -0.32 0.89 -3.00
C LEU A 50 0.56 1.76 -3.92
N LEU A 51 0.33 1.67 -5.24
CA LEU A 51 1.09 2.41 -6.23
C LEU A 51 0.97 3.92 -6.01
N LEU A 52 -0.24 4.42 -5.79
CA LEU A 52 -0.51 5.84 -5.58
C LEU A 52 0.01 6.33 -4.23
N ALA A 53 -0.20 5.58 -3.16
CA ALA A 53 0.22 5.94 -1.80
C ALA A 53 1.74 6.03 -1.69
N LEU A 54 2.46 5.01 -2.15
CA LEU A 54 3.93 5.01 -2.12
C LEU A 54 4.50 6.10 -3.03
N SER A 55 3.98 6.27 -4.25
CA SER A 55 4.48 7.30 -5.17
C SER A 55 4.18 8.73 -4.68
N HIS A 56 2.98 8.96 -4.16
CA HIS A 56 2.59 10.26 -3.60
C HIS A 56 3.38 10.56 -2.32
N GLY A 57 3.39 9.62 -1.36
CA GLY A 57 4.13 9.75 -0.10
C GLY A 57 5.64 9.87 -0.30
N GLY A 58 6.21 9.08 -1.21
CA GLY A 58 7.64 9.13 -1.54
C GLY A 58 8.06 10.48 -2.14
N ASN A 59 7.29 11.02 -3.09
CA ASN A 59 7.58 12.36 -3.61
C ASN A 59 7.34 13.46 -2.56
N GLY A 60 6.42 13.26 -1.60
CA GLY A 60 6.19 14.19 -0.50
C GLY A 60 7.36 14.20 0.48
N ALA A 61 7.80 13.01 0.88
CA ALA A 61 8.99 12.81 1.71
C ALA A 61 10.24 13.39 1.04
N ARG A 62 10.39 13.27 -0.29
CA ARG A 62 11.49 13.89 -1.01
C ARG A 62 11.51 15.41 -0.84
N ILE A 63 10.36 16.08 -0.97
CA ILE A 63 10.23 17.54 -0.78
C ILE A 63 10.61 17.91 0.65
N VAL A 64 10.10 17.17 1.65
CA VAL A 64 10.46 17.39 3.06
C VAL A 64 11.98 17.23 3.28
N LEU A 65 12.59 16.17 2.75
CA LEU A 65 14.04 15.96 2.88
C LEU A 65 14.85 17.10 2.23
N GLU A 66 14.35 17.66 1.12
CA GLU A 66 14.98 18.79 0.44
C GLU A 66 14.96 20.06 1.31
N ASP A 67 13.86 20.31 2.03
CA ASP A 67 13.69 21.47 2.91
C ASP A 67 14.50 21.37 4.21
N TYR A 68 14.60 20.17 4.79
CA TYR A 68 15.24 19.99 6.10
C TYR A 68 16.74 19.67 6.03
N ILE A 69 17.24 19.04 4.96
CA ILE A 69 18.65 18.62 4.87
C ILE A 69 19.48 19.61 4.03
N ARG A 70 20.15 20.52 4.73
CA ARG A 70 20.96 21.59 4.12
C ARG A 70 22.27 21.08 3.52
N ARG A 71 22.95 20.14 4.17
CA ARG A 71 24.27 19.63 3.74
C ARG A 71 24.10 18.65 2.57
N ARG A 72 24.80 18.92 1.45
CA ARG A 72 24.69 18.16 0.19
C ARG A 72 24.91 16.65 0.36
N VAL A 73 25.95 16.25 1.10
CA VAL A 73 26.29 14.83 1.30
C VAL A 73 25.15 14.09 2.01
N TRP A 74 24.62 14.66 3.09
CA TRP A 74 23.50 14.09 3.83
C TRP A 74 22.20 14.06 3.02
N ARG A 75 21.97 15.05 2.15
CA ARG A 75 20.79 15.08 1.28
C ARG A 75 20.83 13.96 0.24
N ILE A 76 21.98 13.72 -0.38
CA ILE A 76 22.17 12.61 -1.33
C ILE A 76 21.94 11.27 -0.62
N ALA A 77 22.54 11.09 0.56
CA ALA A 77 22.34 9.87 1.34
C ALA A 77 20.86 9.66 1.70
N ALA A 78 20.15 10.71 2.14
CA ALA A 78 18.74 10.62 2.47
C ALA A 78 17.85 10.28 1.26
N PHE A 79 18.14 10.85 0.09
CA PHE A 79 17.42 10.50 -1.15
C PHE A 79 17.69 9.06 -1.58
N ALA A 80 18.92 8.56 -1.42
CA ALA A 80 19.24 7.16 -1.71
C ALA A 80 18.47 6.21 -0.78
N VAL A 81 18.46 6.50 0.53
CA VAL A 81 17.70 5.72 1.52
C VAL A 81 16.20 5.75 1.21
N LEU A 82 15.64 6.93 0.92
CA LEU A 82 14.23 7.06 0.53
C LEU A 82 13.90 6.25 -0.72
N GLY A 83 14.76 6.28 -1.74
CA GLY A 83 14.60 5.50 -2.97
C GLY A 83 14.63 3.99 -2.72
N ILE A 84 15.55 3.52 -1.87
CA ILE A 84 15.64 2.10 -1.48
C ILE A 84 14.38 1.65 -0.74
N ILE A 85 13.94 2.42 0.27
CA ILE A 85 12.73 2.10 1.04
C ILE A 85 11.51 2.08 0.12
N TRP A 86 11.35 3.10 -0.72
CA TRP A 86 10.25 3.18 -1.67
C TRP A 86 10.23 1.96 -2.62
N ALA A 87 11.37 1.61 -3.21
CA ALA A 87 11.49 0.48 -4.12
C ALA A 87 11.21 -0.85 -3.39
N ALA A 88 11.77 -1.05 -2.19
CA ALA A 88 11.57 -2.27 -1.41
C ALA A 88 10.10 -2.47 -1.06
N LEU A 89 9.43 -1.44 -0.55
CA LEU A 89 8.00 -1.51 -0.21
C LEU A 89 7.13 -1.74 -1.44
N LEU A 90 7.45 -1.08 -2.55
CA LEU A 90 6.71 -1.25 -3.81
C LEU A 90 6.83 -2.68 -4.34
N ILE A 91 8.05 -3.24 -4.34
CA ILE A 91 8.33 -4.59 -4.83
C ILE A 91 7.64 -5.61 -3.93
N VAL A 92 7.84 -5.54 -2.62
CA VAL A 92 7.24 -6.49 -1.67
C VAL A 92 5.72 -6.42 -1.73
N GLY A 93 5.13 -5.22 -1.67
CA GLY A 93 3.68 -5.05 -1.71
C GLY A 93 3.07 -5.54 -3.02
N THR A 94 3.67 -5.18 -4.16
CA THR A 94 3.18 -5.63 -5.47
C THR A 94 3.33 -7.13 -5.62
N HIS A 95 4.46 -7.71 -5.18
CA HIS A 95 4.67 -9.15 -5.20
C HIS A 95 3.58 -9.88 -4.41
N VAL A 96 3.35 -9.47 -3.15
CA VAL A 96 2.31 -10.06 -2.30
C VAL A 96 0.93 -10.01 -2.96
N VAL A 97 0.52 -8.86 -3.50
CA VAL A 97 -0.82 -8.75 -4.10
C VAL A 97 -0.96 -9.59 -5.37
N LEU A 98 0.08 -9.65 -6.21
CA LEU A 98 0.05 -10.37 -7.48
C LEU A 98 0.19 -11.89 -7.33
N THR A 99 0.94 -12.37 -6.35
CA THR A 99 1.17 -13.82 -6.15
C THR A 99 0.20 -14.46 -5.17
N PHE A 100 -0.61 -13.67 -4.45
CA PHE A 100 -1.58 -14.21 -3.52
C PHE A 100 -2.73 -14.94 -4.23
N ASP A 101 -2.86 -16.24 -3.98
CA ASP A 101 -3.89 -17.11 -4.54
C ASP A 101 -4.84 -17.62 -3.44
N PRO A 102 -6.02 -16.99 -3.26
CA PRO A 102 -7.00 -17.43 -2.28
C PRO A 102 -7.64 -18.79 -2.61
N SER A 103 -7.75 -19.17 -3.90
CA SER A 103 -8.33 -20.46 -4.29
C SER A 103 -7.47 -21.62 -3.82
N SER A 104 -6.14 -21.52 -3.96
CA SER A 104 -5.21 -22.53 -3.45
C SER A 104 -5.33 -22.76 -1.94
N LEU A 105 -5.67 -21.71 -1.17
CA LEU A 105 -5.84 -21.76 0.28
C LEU A 105 -7.16 -22.42 0.69
N GLN A 106 -8.20 -22.23 -0.11
CA GLN A 106 -9.50 -22.85 0.09
C GLN A 106 -9.45 -24.35 -0.21
N GLU A 107 -8.75 -24.74 -1.28
CA GLU A 107 -8.47 -26.15 -1.62
C GLU A 107 -7.63 -26.85 -0.54
N ALA A 108 -6.67 -26.14 0.08
CA ALA A 108 -5.86 -26.66 1.17
C ALA A 108 -6.61 -26.73 2.53
N GLY A 109 -7.87 -26.28 2.59
CA GLY A 109 -8.68 -26.26 3.82
C GLY A 109 -8.19 -25.27 4.89
N ILE A 110 -7.35 -24.31 4.52
CA ILE A 110 -6.78 -23.30 5.44
C ILE A 110 -7.79 -22.18 5.70
N VAL A 111 -8.66 -21.91 4.72
CA VAL A 111 -9.68 -20.86 4.80
C VAL A 111 -10.99 -21.42 4.24
N SER A 112 -12.11 -21.13 4.91
CA SER A 112 -13.46 -21.59 4.53
C SER A 112 -14.10 -20.71 3.47
#